data_AF-A0A968V2N2-F1
#
_entry.id   AF-A0A968V2N2-F1
#
_cell.length_a   1.000
_cell.length_b   1.000
_cell.length_c   1.000
_cell.angle_alpha   90.00
_cell.angle_beta   90.00
_cell.angle_gamma   90.00
#
_symmetry.space_group_name_H-M   'P 1'
#
loop_
_entity.id
_entity.type
_entity.pdbx_description
1 polymer ?
#
loop_
_entity_poly.entity_id
_entity_poly.type
_entity_poly.pdbx_seq_one_letter_code
_entity_poly.pdbx_strand_id
1 'polypeptide(L)'
;QVILDYFAPARTVNESIDQFVNRAFLADLSVSQILEMHMELMDEFSQQLKLEGRSDEILLDYRLALIDIIAHLCEMYRRSIPRDNLALDLLYGDT
;
A
#
# COMPACT_ATOMS: atom_id res chain seq x y z
N GLN A 1 -11.15 2.84 3.71
CA GLN A 1 -11.71 1.54 3.29
C GLN A 1 -10.73 0.39 3.53
N VAL A 2 -9.54 0.36 2.90
CA VAL A 2 -8.55 -0.73 3.05
C VAL A 2 -8.34 -1.16 4.51
N ILE A 3 -8.09 -0.19 5.40
CA ILE A 3 -7.85 -0.47 6.83
C ILE A 3 -9.06 -1.13 7.51
N LEU A 4 -10.27 -0.63 7.26
CA LEU A 4 -11.50 -1.15 7.89
C LEU A 4 -11.82 -2.57 7.44
N ASP A 5 -11.53 -2.88 6.18
CA ASP A 5 -11.82 -4.19 5.61
C ASP A 5 -10.67 -5.18 5.79
N TYR A 6 -9.48 -4.75 6.25
CA TYR A 6 -8.25 -5.56 6.19
C TYR A 6 -8.36 -6.92 6.89
N PHE A 7 -9.07 -6.97 8.02
CA PHE A 7 -9.34 -8.21 8.76
C PHE A 7 -10.69 -8.85 8.43
N ALA A 8 -11.43 -8.31 7.47
CA ALA A 8 -12.67 -8.88 6.96
C ALA A 8 -12.37 -10.04 5.98
N PRO A 9 -13.36 -10.90 5.65
CA PRO A 9 -13.15 -12.06 4.80
C PRO A 9 -12.52 -11.74 3.43
N ALA A 10 -11.48 -12.49 3.10
CA ALA A 10 -10.34 -12.15 2.23
C ALA A 10 -10.57 -11.65 0.78
N ARG A 11 -11.79 -11.67 0.22
CA ARG A 11 -11.95 -11.37 -1.22
C ARG A 11 -11.91 -9.88 -1.57
N THR A 12 -12.24 -8.99 -0.64
CA THR A 12 -12.40 -7.55 -0.92
C THR A 12 -11.15 -6.72 -0.64
N VAL A 13 -10.23 -7.22 0.19
CA VAL A 13 -9.08 -6.45 0.68
C VAL A 13 -8.03 -6.25 -0.41
N ASN A 14 -7.64 -7.33 -1.11
CA ASN A 14 -6.64 -7.24 -2.18
C ASN A 14 -7.08 -6.28 -3.29
N GLU A 15 -8.34 -6.35 -3.70
CA GLU A 15 -8.90 -5.42 -4.70
C GLU A 15 -8.86 -3.96 -4.22
N SER A 16 -9.13 -3.75 -2.92
CA SER A 16 -9.06 -2.41 -2.32
C SER A 16 -7.63 -1.88 -2.24
N ILE A 17 -6.66 -2.74 -1.91
CA ILE A 17 -5.24 -2.41 -1.91
C ILE A 17 -4.79 -2.07 -3.32
N ASP A 18 -5.09 -2.92 -4.31
CA ASP A 18 -4.72 -2.69 -5.71
C ASP A 18 -5.30 -1.37 -6.23
N GLN A 19 -6.57 -1.08 -5.94
CA GLN A 19 -7.19 0.19 -6.34
C GLN A 19 -6.52 1.39 -5.69
N PHE A 20 -6.19 1.31 -4.40
CA PHE A 20 -5.49 2.37 -3.69
C PHE A 20 -4.09 2.60 -4.28
N VAL A 21 -3.32 1.52 -4.44
CA VAL A 21 -1.93 1.57 -4.91
C VAL A 21 -1.85 2.06 -6.35
N ASN A 22 -2.77 1.65 -7.24
CA ASN A 22 -2.83 2.18 -8.60
C ASN A 22 -3.04 3.70 -8.62
N ARG A 23 -3.93 4.23 -7.78
CA ARG A 23 -4.14 5.69 -7.68
C ARG A 23 -2.92 6.40 -7.09
N ALA A 24 -2.32 5.82 -6.05
CA ALA A 24 -1.12 6.36 -5.42
C ALA A 24 0.05 6.43 -6.42
N PHE A 25 0.26 5.37 -7.20
CA PHE A 25 1.29 5.30 -8.23
C PHE A 25 1.04 6.33 -9.34
N LEU A 26 -0.19 6.47 -9.84
CA LEU A 26 -0.53 7.45 -10.87
C LEU A 26 -0.41 8.91 -10.39
N ALA A 27 -0.60 9.14 -9.08
CA ALA A 27 -0.43 10.43 -8.44
C ALA A 27 1.02 10.70 -7.99
N ASP A 28 1.96 9.79 -8.31
CA ASP A 28 3.37 9.85 -7.92
C ASP A 28 3.58 10.04 -6.40
N LEU A 29 2.78 9.34 -5.59
CA LEU A 29 2.90 9.39 -4.14
C LEU A 29 4.11 8.62 -3.65
N SER A 30 4.92 9.27 -2.82
CA SER A 30 6.03 8.63 -2.13
C SER A 30 5.54 7.74 -0.98
N VAL A 31 6.38 6.76 -0.61
CA VAL A 31 6.14 5.90 0.57
C VAL A 31 5.98 6.75 1.85
N SER A 32 6.72 7.86 1.96
CA SER A 32 6.62 8.79 3.09
C SER A 32 5.23 9.41 3.21
N GLN A 33 4.60 9.80 2.09
CA GLN A 33 3.23 10.34 2.11
C GLN A 33 2.20 9.27 2.51
N ILE A 34 2.40 8.01 2.12
CA ILE A 34 1.53 6.91 2.54
C ILE A 34 1.67 6.63 4.04
N LEU A 35 2.90 6.67 4.57
CA LEU A 35 3.15 6.57 6.00
C LEU A 35 2.47 7.69 6.78
N GLU A 36 2.56 8.93 6.29
CA GLU A 36 1.91 10.09 6.89
C GLU A 36 0.38 9.92 6.93
N MET A 37 -0.24 9.61 5.79
CA MET A 37 -1.69 9.31 5.72
C MET A 37 -2.10 8.19 6.68
N HIS A 38 -1.26 7.15 6.83
CA HIS A 38 -1.54 6.07 7.77
C HIS A 38 -1.45 6.54 9.23
N MET A 39 -0.45 7.35 9.58
CA MET A 39 -0.31 7.90 10.94
C MET A 39 -1.48 8.81 11.32
N GLU A 40 -1.90 9.70 10.41
CA GLU A 40 -3.06 10.57 10.62
C GLU A 40 -4.32 9.75 10.87
N LEU A 41 -4.57 8.73 10.06
CA LEU A 41 -5.71 7.84 10.22
C LEU A 41 -5.67 7.04 11.55
N MET A 42 -4.49 6.59 11.96
CA MET A 42 -4.34 5.89 13.25
C MET A 42 -4.60 6.82 14.44
N ASP A 43 -4.19 8.09 14.34
CA ASP A 43 -4.49 9.07 15.40
C ASP A 43 -5.99 9.34 15.49
N GLU A 44 -6.67 9.52 14.34
CA GLU A 44 -8.14 9.67 14.29
C GLU A 44 -8.85 8.47 14.93
N PHE A 45 -8.44 7.24 14.60
CA PHE A 45 -9.03 6.05 15.22
C PHE A 45 -8.70 5.92 16.72
N SER A 46 -7.50 6.28 17.16
CA SER A 46 -7.13 6.27 18.58
C SER A 46 -8.00 7.25 19.37
N GLN A 47 -8.21 8.46 18.83
CA GLN A 47 -9.10 9.46 19.44
C GLN A 47 -10.54 8.93 19.55
N GLN A 48 -11.08 8.34 18.47
CA GLN A 48 -12.43 7.75 18.49
C GLN A 48 -12.57 6.60 19.48
N LEU A 49 -11.62 5.66 19.52
CA LEU A 49 -11.65 4.52 20.44
C LEU A 49 -11.59 4.97 21.90
N LYS A 50 -10.78 6.00 22.21
CA LYS A 50 -10.72 6.61 23.55
C LYS A 50 -12.06 7.23 23.96
N LEU A 51 -12.74 7.90 23.03
CA LEU A 51 -14.08 8.45 23.28
C LEU A 51 -15.13 7.35 23.50
N GLU A 52 -15.00 6.21 22.82
CA GLU A 52 -15.84 5.02 23.02
C GLU A 52 -15.48 4.21 24.28
N GLY A 53 -14.40 4.57 24.98
CA GLY A 53 -13.89 3.82 26.14
C GLY A 53 -13.28 2.46 25.78
N ARG A 54 -12.79 2.30 24.55
CA ARG A 54 -12.20 1.07 24.01
C ARG A 54 -10.68 1.15 23.98
N SER A 55 -10.02 -0.01 24.03
CA SER A 55 -8.57 -0.12 23.85
C SER A 55 -8.18 0.20 22.40
N ASP A 56 -7.09 0.93 22.22
CA ASP A 56 -6.49 1.23 20.91
C ASP A 56 -5.38 0.25 20.51
N GLU A 57 -5.20 -0.84 21.24
CA GLU A 57 -4.24 -1.90 20.92
C GLU A 57 -4.46 -2.52 19.53
N ILE A 58 -5.72 -2.60 19.08
CA ILE A 58 -6.07 -3.11 17.74
C ILE A 58 -5.43 -2.28 16.60
N LEU A 59 -5.07 -1.02 16.86
CA LEU A 59 -4.42 -0.18 15.86
C LEU A 59 -3.02 -0.66 15.51
N LEU A 60 -2.37 -1.41 16.41
CA LEU A 60 -1.07 -2.01 16.15
C LEU A 60 -1.14 -3.05 15.03
N ASP A 61 -2.27 -3.75 14.91
CA ASP A 61 -2.45 -4.78 13.89
C ASP A 61 -2.53 -4.18 12.48
N TYR A 62 -2.99 -2.94 12.35
CA TYR A 62 -3.02 -2.22 11.06
C TYR A 62 -1.64 -1.86 10.51
N ARG A 63 -0.57 -2.07 11.28
CA ARG A 63 0.80 -2.04 10.73
C ARG A 63 1.00 -3.07 9.63
N LEU A 64 0.32 -4.22 9.73
CA LEU A 64 0.33 -5.23 8.67
C LEU A 64 -0.28 -4.69 7.38
N ALA A 65 -1.41 -3.99 7.47
CA ALA A 65 -2.05 -3.35 6.33
C ALA A 65 -1.15 -2.31 5.66
N LEU A 66 -0.44 -1.51 6.45
CA LEU A 66 0.52 -0.53 5.93
C LEU A 66 1.68 -1.21 5.19
N ILE A 67 2.26 -2.27 5.77
CA ILE A 67 3.33 -3.05 5.12
C ILE A 67 2.85 -3.60 3.79
N ASP A 68 1.62 -4.12 3.74
CA ASP A 68 1.04 -4.72 2.55
C ASP A 68 0.83 -3.69 1.42
N ILE A 69 0.28 -2.52 1.76
CA ILE A 69 0.11 -1.39 0.83
C ILE A 69 1.48 -0.94 0.27
N ILE A 70 2.49 -0.77 1.14
CA ILE A 70 3.83 -0.35 0.71
C ILE A 70 4.45 -1.42 -0.19
N ALA A 71 4.30 -2.71 0.15
CA ALA A 71 4.82 -3.80 -0.66
C ALA A 71 4.22 -3.81 -2.07
N HIS A 72 2.90 -3.62 -2.18
CA HIS A 72 2.21 -3.51 -3.47
C HIS A 72 2.70 -2.30 -4.28
N LEU A 73 2.89 -1.14 -3.64
CA LEU A 73 3.42 0.04 -4.31
C LEU A 73 4.86 -0.15 -4.80
N CYS A 74 5.72 -0.72 -3.96
CA CYS A 74 7.09 -1.05 -4.32
C CYS A 74 7.13 -2.03 -5.50
N GLU A 75 6.25 -3.03 -5.53
CA GLU A 75 6.14 -3.96 -6.64
C GLU A 75 5.68 -3.25 -7.93
N MET A 76 4.75 -2.28 -7.83
CA MET A 76 4.35 -1.45 -8.97
C MET A 76 5.52 -0.62 -9.52
N TYR A 77 6.24 0.11 -8.66
CA TYR A 77 7.43 0.87 -9.08
C TYR A 77 8.52 -0.04 -9.66
N ARG A 78 8.72 -1.24 -9.10
CA ARG A 78 9.70 -2.21 -9.61
C ARG A 78 9.33 -2.69 -11.02
N ARG A 79 8.03 -2.85 -11.32
CA ARG A 79 7.53 -3.27 -12.64
C ARG A 79 7.51 -2.13 -13.65
N SER A 80 7.40 -0.88 -13.21
CA SER A 80 7.38 0.28 -14.10
C SER A 80 8.75 0.64 -14.66
N ILE A 81 9.84 0.17 -14.05
CA ILE A 81 11.20 0.35 -14.59
C ILE A 81 11.33 -0.57 -15.82
N PRO A 82 11.55 0.01 -17.03
CA PRO A 82 11.83 -0.79 -18.21
C PRO A 82 13.05 -1.66 -17.92
N ARG A 83 12.93 -2.98 -18.04
CA ARG A 83 14.10 -3.85 -17.96
C ARG A 83 14.88 -3.67 -19.27
N ASP A 84 16.15 -3.29 -19.17
CA ASP A 84 17.10 -3.15 -20.28
C ASP A 84 17.42 -4.52 -20.96
N ASN A 85 16.41 -5.28 -21.36
CA ASN A 85 16.61 -6.34 -22.35
C ASN A 85 16.69 -5.77 -23.77
N LEU A 86 16.27 -4.52 -23.98
CA LEU A 86 16.31 -3.90 -25.31
C LEU A 86 17.75 -3.68 -25.81
N ALA A 87 18.68 -3.35 -24.91
CA ALA A 87 20.08 -3.14 -25.27
C ALA A 87 20.81 -4.46 -25.60
N LEU A 88 20.45 -5.57 -24.94
CA LEU A 88 21.04 -6.89 -25.21
C LEU A 88 20.40 -7.56 -26.44
N ASP A 89 19.08 -7.45 -26.63
CA ASP A 89 18.39 -7.96 -27.82
C ASP A 89 18.79 -7.20 -29.11
N LEU A 90 19.10 -5.90 -29.03
CA LEU A 90 19.60 -5.13 -30.19
C LEU A 90 21.08 -5.40 -30.50
N LEU A 91 21.88 -5.80 -29.51
CA LEU A 91 23.32 -6.08 -29.71
C LEU A 91 23.61 -7.55 -30.04
N TYR A 92 22.71 -8.48 -29.68
CA TYR A 92 22.93 -9.93 -29.80
C TYR A 92 21.75 -10.70 -30.39
N GLY A 93 20.66 -10.04 -30.80
CA GLY A 93 19.41 -10.68 -31.25
C GLY A 93 19.31 -11.06 -32.72
N ASP A 94 20.40 -10.98 -33.50
CA ASP A 94 20.47 -11.56 -34.85
C ASP A 94 21.62 -12.58 -34.91
N THR A 95 21.31 -13.84 -34.60
CA THR A 95 21.95 -15.05 -35.19
C THR A 95 20.96 -16.19 -35.25
#